data_AF-A0A3E0IQU9-F1
#
_entry.id   AF-A0A3E0IQU9-F1
#
_cell.length_a   1.000
_cell.length_b   1.000
_cell.length_c   1.000
_cell.angle_alpha   90.00
_cell.angle_beta   90.00
_cell.angle_gamma   90.00
#
_symmetry.space_group_name_H-M   'P 1'
#
loop_
_entity.id
_entity.type
_entity.pdbx_description
1 polymer ?
#
loop_
_entity_poly.entity_id
_entity_poly.type
_entity_poly.pdbx_seq_one_letter_code
_entity_poly.pdbx_strand_id
1 'polypeptide(L)' 'QHYISPGGTDGGVIHKSNIGVPTAVIGVCARYIHSSDAVFDIRDYEQAKQWLYAAIKALDERTIKKLQYE' A
#
# COMPACT_ATOMS: atom_id res chain seq x y z
N GLN A 1 2.82 10.13 4.80
CA GLN A 1 1.70 10.87 5.41
C GLN A 1 0.82 9.91 6.17
N HIS A 2 0.30 10.27 7.35
CA HIS A 2 -0.69 9.45 8.05
C HIS A 2 -2.10 9.77 7.52
N TYR A 3 -2.86 8.74 7.14
CA TYR A 3 -4.23 8.85 6.66
C TYR A 3 -4.96 7.52 6.90
N ILE A 4 -6.19 7.58 7.39
CA ILE A 4 -7.07 6.42 7.54
C ILE A 4 -8.20 6.58 6.52
N SER A 5 -8.25 5.68 5.54
CA SER A 5 -9.28 5.73 4.50
C SER A 5 -10.64 5.31 5.06
N PRO A 6 -11.74 6.05 4.76
CA PRO A 6 -13.10 5.58 5.02
C PRO A 6 -13.58 4.54 3.99
N GLY A 7 -12.79 4.30 2.92
CA GLY A 7 -13.12 3.35 1.85
C GLY A 7 -12.30 2.06 1.91
N GLY A 8 -12.57 1.16 0.95
CA GLY A 8 -11.88 -0.13 0.80
C GLY A 8 -10.80 -0.13 -0.27
N THR A 9 -9.96 -1.15 -0.23
CA THR A 9 -8.95 -1.50 -1.25
C THR A 9 -8.86 -3.03 -1.33
N ASP A 10 -8.14 -3.56 -2.32
CA ASP A 10 -7.95 -5.01 -2.45
C ASP A 10 -7.27 -5.63 -1.23
N GLY A 11 -6.46 -4.85 -0.50
CA GLY A 11 -5.83 -5.29 0.75
C GLY A 11 -6.86 -5.74 1.79
N GLY A 12 -8.07 -5.18 1.76
CA GLY A 12 -9.18 -5.58 2.63
C GLY A 12 -9.64 -7.03 2.40
N VAL A 13 -9.51 -7.56 1.19
CA VAL A 13 -9.82 -8.97 0.88
C VAL A 13 -8.58 -9.84 1.04
N ILE A 14 -7.42 -9.37 0.54
CA ILE A 14 -6.17 -10.14 0.52
C ILE A 14 -5.73 -10.53 1.93
N HIS A 15 -5.77 -9.61 2.91
CA HIS A 15 -5.24 -9.90 4.24
C HIS A 15 -5.98 -11.01 4.98
N LYS A 16 -7.24 -11.30 4.58
CA LYS A 16 -8.08 -12.36 5.15
C LYS A 16 -8.01 -13.69 4.39
N SER A 17 -7.29 -13.72 3.27
CA SER A 17 -7.20 -14.93 2.45
C SER A 17 -6.36 -16.02 3.14
N ASN A 18 -6.68 -17.28 2.89
CA ASN A 18 -6.00 -18.45 3.44
C ASN A 18 -5.91 -18.41 4.98
N ILE A 19 -4.70 -18.50 5.54
CA ILE A 19 -4.42 -18.40 6.97
C ILE A 19 -4.18 -16.95 7.44
N GLY A 20 -4.42 -15.98 6.56
CA GLY A 20 -4.02 -14.59 6.72
C GLY A 20 -2.77 -14.25 5.90
N VAL A 21 -2.77 -13.08 5.30
CA VAL A 21 -1.63 -12.55 4.53
C VAL A 21 -1.27 -11.16 5.07
N PRO A 22 -0.12 -10.96 5.73
CA PRO A 22 0.33 -9.64 6.10
C PRO A 22 0.34 -8.73 4.87
N THR A 23 -0.49 -7.69 4.89
CA THR A 23 -0.77 -6.87 3.71
C THR A 23 -0.67 -5.40 4.09
N ALA A 24 0.02 -4.63 3.26
CA ALA A 24 0.01 -3.18 3.29
C ALA A 24 -0.46 -2.67 1.93
N VAL A 25 -1.14 -1.52 1.92
CA VAL A 25 -1.59 -0.87 0.69
C VAL A 25 -0.88 0.46 0.58
N ILE A 26 -0.14 0.61 -0.51
CA ILE A 26 0.62 1.83 -0.81
C ILE A 26 -0.13 2.52 -1.94
N GLY A 27 -0.72 3.67 -1.62
CA GLY A 27 -1.46 4.48 -2.58
C GLY A 27 -0.94 5.90 -2.61
N VAL A 28 -1.23 6.60 -3.70
CA VAL A 28 -1.09 8.05 -3.81
C VAL A 28 -2.46 8.70 -3.64
N CYS A 29 -2.50 9.89 -3.06
CA CYS A 29 -3.75 10.63 -2.97
C CYS A 29 -4.08 11.27 -4.33
N ALA A 30 -5.37 11.33 -4.63
CA ALA A 30 -5.88 12.02 -5.80
C ALA A 30 -7.17 12.76 -5.42
N ARG A 31 -7.42 13.88 -6.07
CA ARG A 31 -8.67 14.62 -5.98
C ARG A 31 -9.63 14.13 -7.07
N TYR A 32 -10.92 14.13 -6.75
CA TYR A 32 -12.00 13.77 -7.67
C TYR A 32 -11.91 12.34 -8.22
N ILE A 33 -11.44 11.40 -7.38
CA ILE A 33 -11.50 9.96 -7.69
C ILE A 33 -12.95 9.58 -8.02
N HIS A 34 -13.15 8.77 -9.06
CA HIS A 34 -14.46 8.43 -9.65
C HIS A 34 -15.21 9.57 -10.38
N SER A 35 -14.54 10.64 -10.78
CA SER A 35 -15.09 11.65 -11.72
C SER A 35 -14.54 11.45 -13.14
N SER A 36 -14.97 12.26 -14.12
CA SER A 36 -14.39 12.27 -15.47
C SER A 36 -12.90 12.60 -15.46
N ASP A 37 -12.49 13.48 -14.53
CA ASP A 37 -11.14 14.00 -14.42
C ASP A 37 -10.67 13.91 -12.96
N ALA A 38 -9.65 13.09 -12.72
CA ALA A 38 -8.96 13.00 -11.45
C ALA A 38 -7.63 13.76 -11.53
N VAL A 39 -7.22 14.39 -10.43
CA VAL A 39 -5.97 15.16 -10.35
C VAL A 39 -5.12 14.64 -9.20
N PHE A 40 -3.86 14.34 -9.47
CA PHE A 40 -2.88 13.92 -8.46
C PHE A 40 -1.54 14.60 -8.70
N ASP A 41 -0.66 14.58 -7.69
CA ASP A 41 0.69 15.10 -7.82
C ASP A 41 1.63 14.01 -8.34
N ILE A 42 2.29 14.26 -9.47
CA ILE A 42 3.24 13.30 -10.06
C ILE A 42 4.40 12.97 -9.11
N ARG A 43 4.75 13.89 -8.20
CA ARG A 43 5.80 13.66 -7.21
C ARG A 43 5.40 12.60 -6.19
N ASP A 44 4.11 12.48 -5.87
CA ASP A 44 3.63 11.44 -4.96
C ASP A 44 3.77 10.05 -5.60
N TYR A 45 3.52 9.94 -6.91
CA TYR A 45 3.76 8.70 -7.65
C TYR A 45 5.25 8.32 -7.67
N GLU A 46 6.14 9.27 -7.98
CA GLU A 46 7.58 9.00 -8.02
C GLU A 46 8.12 8.57 -6.66
N GLN A 47 7.68 9.22 -5.57
CA GLN A 47 8.08 8.84 -4.23
C GLN A 47 7.46 7.50 -3.78
N ALA A 48 6.20 7.23 -4.11
CA ALA A 48 5.58 5.93 -3.83
C ALA A 48 6.31 4.79 -4.53
N LYS A 49 6.71 4.99 -5.80
CA LYS A 49 7.51 4.04 -6.57
C LYS A 49 8.89 3.81 -5.93
N GLN A 50 9.59 4.88 -5.58
CA GLN A 50 10.91 4.80 -4.93
C GLN A 50 10.80 4.07 -3.58
N TRP A 51 9.77 4.37 -2.80
CA TRP A 51 9.53 3.73 -1.50
C TRP A 51 9.20 2.25 -1.66
N LEU A 52 8.31 1.88 -2.59
CA LEU A 52 7.98 0.47 -2.87
C LEU A 52 9.23 -0.33 -3.25
N TYR A 53 10.09 0.25 -4.10
CA TYR A 53 11.35 -0.40 -4.48
C TYR A 53 12.27 -0.63 -3.28
N ALA A 54 12.44 0.38 -2.42
CA ALA A 54 13.23 0.26 -1.21
C ALA A 54 12.64 -0.76 -0.23
N ALA A 55 11.31 -0.77 -0.06
CA ALA A 55 10.59 -1.71 0.80
C ALA A 55 10.77 -3.16 0.35
N ILE A 56 10.60 -3.43 -0.94
CA ILE A 56 10.82 -4.79 -1.50
C ILE A 56 12.26 -5.24 -1.28
N LYS A 57 13.25 -4.35 -1.47
CA LYS A 57 14.66 -4.68 -1.21
C LYS A 57 14.98 -4.94 0.26
N ALA A 58 14.24 -4.31 1.17
CA ALA A 58 14.41 -4.47 2.61
C ALA A 58 13.64 -5.68 3.18
N LEU A 59 12.69 -6.25 2.43
CA LEU A 59 11.91 -7.43 2.83
C LEU A 59 12.74 -8.71 2.67
N ASP A 60 13.63 -8.95 3.63
CA ASP A 60 14.35 -10.20 3.77
C ASP A 60 13.55 -11.28 4.53
N GLU A 61 14.03 -12.52 4.54
CA GLU A 61 13.36 -13.64 5.21
C GLU A 61 13.12 -13.38 6.70
N ARG A 62 14.05 -12.69 7.37
CA ARG A 62 13.92 -12.35 8.78
C ARG A 62 12.75 -11.40 9.00
N THR A 63 12.67 -10.35 8.18
CA THR A 63 11.62 -9.33 8.24
C THR A 63 10.27 -9.95 7.88
N ILE A 64 10.22 -10.83 6.88
CA ILE A 64 9.00 -11.56 6.50
C ILE A 64 8.52 -12.44 7.65
N LYS A 65 9.40 -13.26 8.25
CA LYS A 65 9.03 -14.11 9.39
C LYS A 65 8.52 -13.30 10.57
N LYS A 66 9.18 -12.17 10.85
CA LYS A 66 8.72 -11.23 11.89
C LYS A 66 7.30 -10.75 11.58
N LEU A 67 7.05 -10.22 10.38
CA LEU A 67 5.73 -9.71 10.00
C LEU A 67 4.62 -10.79 9.94
N GLN A 68 4.98 -12.06 9.77
CA GLN A 68 4.02 -13.16 9.70
C GLN A 68 3.63 -13.74 11.07
N TYR A 69 4.54 -13.73 12.05
CA TYR A 69 4.40 -14.54 13.26
C TYR A 69 4.63 -13.77 14.58
N GLU A 70 5.22 -12.57 14.53
CA GLU A 70 5.41 -11.68 15.67
C GLU A 70 4.49 -10.46 15.59
#